data_AF-A0AAW6BU11-F1
#
_entry.id   AF-A0AAW6BU11-F1
#
_cell.length_a   1.000
_cell.length_b   1.000
_cell.length_c   1.000
_cell.angle_alpha   90.00
_cell.angle_beta   90.00
_cell.angle_gamma   90.00
#
_symmetry.space_group_name_H-M   'P 1'
#
loop_
_entity.id
_entity.type
_entity.pdbx_description
1 polymer ?
#
loop_
_entity_poly.entity_id
_entity_poly.type
_entity_poly.pdbx_seq_one_letter_code
_entity_poly.pdbx_strand_id
1 'polypeptide(L)'
;MKIKESDGEVIDVFAIYWINEKSLCLGMPRNYRGLSAYDLSQVTVIDPTLNGELVYFQNNNPGIYHWALIRERLLDDLLELDETAYQRFLAILKAEGNIEQDFC
;
A
#
# COMPACT_ATOMS: atom_id res chain seq x y z
N MET A 1 -7.70 -3.52 -1.37
CA MET A 1 -8.04 -3.01 -2.71
C MET A 1 -7.01 -3.60 -3.65
N LYS A 2 -7.38 -3.90 -4.89
CA LYS A 2 -6.42 -4.39 -5.89
C LYS A 2 -6.50 -3.54 -7.15
N ILE A 3 -5.33 -3.20 -7.68
CA ILE A 3 -5.17 -2.53 -8.97
C ILE A 3 -4.49 -3.48 -9.96
N LYS A 4 -4.66 -3.20 -11.25
CA LYS A 4 -3.99 -3.88 -12.34
C LYS A 4 -3.27 -2.88 -13.22
N GLU A 5 -1.98 -3.10 -13.44
CA GLU A 5 -1.15 -2.30 -14.34
C GLU A 5 -1.35 -2.72 -15.81
N SER A 6 -0.81 -1.90 -16.72
CA SER A 6 -0.95 -2.11 -18.17
C SER A 6 -0.27 -3.39 -18.68
N ASP A 7 0.78 -3.85 -18.02
CA ASP A 7 1.47 -5.12 -18.30
C ASP A 7 0.74 -6.35 -17.74
N GLY A 8 -0.30 -6.12 -16.95
CA GLY A 8 -1.14 -7.13 -16.36
C GLY A 8 -0.80 -7.51 -14.92
N GLU A 9 0.24 -6.92 -14.31
CA GLU A 9 0.56 -7.14 -12.90
C GLU A 9 -0.62 -6.71 -12.01
N VAL A 10 -0.93 -7.53 -11.00
CA VAL A 10 -1.98 -7.28 -10.02
C VAL A 10 -1.33 -6.95 -8.68
N ILE A 11 -1.73 -5.82 -8.10
CA ILE A 11 -1.06 -5.23 -6.94
C ILE A 11 -2.08 -4.97 -5.83
N ASP A 12 -1.74 -5.43 -4.64
CA ASP A 12 -2.49 -5.14 -3.42
C ASP A 12 -2.17 -3.73 -2.90
N VAL A 13 -3.22 -2.98 -2.59
CA VAL A 13 -3.17 -1.57 -2.19
C VAL A 13 -3.46 -1.41 -0.70
N PHE A 14 -2.60 -0.63 -0.02
CA PHE A 14 -2.62 -0.41 1.42
C PHE A 14 -2.76 1.06 1.83
N ALA A 15 -2.79 1.99 0.87
CA ALA A 15 -3.18 3.37 1.13
C ALA A 15 -3.76 4.04 -0.10
N ILE A 16 -4.63 5.03 0.11
CA ILE A 16 -5.06 6.01 -0.91
C ILE A 16 -4.81 7.40 -0.34
N TYR A 17 -4.22 8.27 -1.14
CA TYR A 17 -3.90 9.62 -0.72
C TYR A 17 -4.09 10.61 -1.85
N TRP A 18 -4.24 11.89 -1.48
CA TRP A 18 -4.54 12.96 -2.42
C TRP A 18 -3.46 14.03 -2.40
N ILE A 19 -2.97 14.37 -3.57
CA ILE A 19 -1.98 15.43 -3.76
C ILE A 19 -2.20 16.10 -5.12
N ASN A 20 -2.20 17.44 -5.16
CA ASN A 20 -2.33 18.21 -6.41
C ASN A 20 -3.49 17.74 -7.31
N GLU A 21 -4.69 17.57 -6.74
CA GLU A 21 -5.91 17.08 -7.41
C GLU A 21 -5.85 15.64 -7.94
N LYS A 22 -4.74 14.93 -7.70
CA LYS A 22 -4.59 13.52 -8.04
C LYS A 22 -4.98 12.62 -6.89
N SER A 23 -5.61 11.50 -7.24
CA SER A 23 -5.79 10.38 -6.31
C SER A 23 -4.71 9.35 -6.61
N LEU A 24 -3.81 9.14 -5.66
CA LEU A 24 -2.73 8.16 -5.73
C LEU A 24 -3.02 7.03 -4.75
N CYS A 25 -2.40 5.89 -4.97
CA CYS A 25 -2.44 4.79 -4.02
C CYS A 25 -1.06 4.18 -3.81
N LEU A 26 -0.84 3.59 -2.64
CA LEU A 26 0.37 2.84 -2.33
C LEU A 26 0.07 1.36 -2.45
N GLY A 27 0.71 0.73 -3.42
CA GLY A 27 0.63 -0.71 -3.68
C GLY A 27 1.93 -1.42 -3.31
N MET A 28 1.84 -2.71 -3.01
CA MET A 28 2.99 -3.58 -2.76
C MET A 28 3.18 -4.55 -3.93
N PRO A 29 3.90 -4.15 -5.00
CA PRO A 29 4.20 -5.04 -6.12
C PRO A 29 5.11 -6.20 -5.69
N ARG A 30 5.01 -7.34 -6.38
CA ARG A 30 5.82 -8.51 -6.03
C ARG A 30 7.29 -8.25 -6.35
N ASN A 31 8.20 -8.71 -5.49
CA ASN A 31 9.66 -8.56 -5.63
C ASN A 31 10.22 -7.12 -5.54
N TYR A 32 9.41 -6.13 -5.15
CA TYR A 32 9.87 -4.74 -4.99
C TYR A 32 10.42 -4.42 -3.60
N ARG A 33 10.04 -5.20 -2.58
CA ARG A 33 10.50 -5.07 -1.17
C ARG A 33 10.08 -3.76 -0.48
N GLY A 34 8.97 -3.17 -0.92
CA GLY A 34 8.46 -1.92 -0.34
C GLY A 34 7.12 -1.51 -0.94
N LEU A 35 6.79 -0.24 -0.82
CA LEU A 35 5.58 0.35 -1.40
C LEU A 35 5.91 1.23 -2.60
N SER A 36 5.13 1.10 -3.66
CA SER A 36 5.20 1.96 -4.84
C SER A 36 3.93 2.79 -4.98
N ALA A 37 4.07 3.99 -5.52
CA ALA A 37 2.97 4.92 -5.74
C ALA A 37 2.39 4.76 -7.15
N TYR A 38 1.07 4.61 -7.22
CA TYR A 38 0.33 4.46 -8.48
C TYR A 38 -0.70 5.57 -8.63
N ASP A 39 -0.73 6.19 -9.81
CA ASP A 39 -1.77 7.15 -10.19
C ASP A 39 -3.04 6.38 -10.57
N LEU A 40 -4.13 6.58 -9.81
CA LEU A 40 -5.39 5.85 -10.02
C LEU A 40 -6.02 6.15 -11.39
N SER A 41 -5.59 7.21 -12.09
CA SER A 41 -5.99 7.48 -13.46
C SER A 41 -5.25 6.63 -14.51
N GLN A 42 -4.14 5.98 -14.12
CA GLN A 42 -3.27 5.22 -15.02
C GLN A 42 -3.35 3.70 -14.82
N VAL A 43 -4.08 3.24 -13.81
CA VAL A 43 -4.26 1.81 -13.48
C VAL A 43 -5.74 1.43 -13.49
N THR A 44 -6.02 0.14 -13.62
CA THR A 44 -7.40 -0.36 -13.52
C THR A 44 -7.68 -0.85 -12.11
N VAL A 45 -8.71 -0.32 -11.44
CA VAL A 45 -9.18 -0.86 -10.16
C VAL A 45 -9.98 -2.13 -10.42
N ILE A 46 -9.48 -3.27 -9.97
CA ILE A 46 -10.14 -4.58 -10.16
C ILE A 46 -10.85 -5.07 -8.90
N ASP A 47 -10.48 -4.56 -7.72
CA ASP A 47 -11.21 -4.70 -6.47
C ASP A 47 -11.16 -3.36 -5.72
N PRO A 48 -12.30 -2.64 -5.56
CA PRO A 48 -12.33 -1.31 -4.99
C PRO A 48 -12.27 -1.28 -3.45
N THR A 49 -12.28 -2.41 -2.76
CA THR A 49 -12.44 -2.46 -1.29
C THR A 49 -11.11 -2.43 -0.57
N LEU A 50 -10.85 -1.44 0.29
CA LEU A 50 -9.76 -1.51 1.27
C LEU A 50 -10.21 -2.32 2.49
N ASN A 51 -9.42 -3.33 2.87
CA ASN A 51 -9.68 -4.19 4.02
C ASN A 51 -8.64 -3.93 5.12
N GLY A 52 -8.96 -4.34 6.35
CA GLY A 52 -8.10 -4.16 7.53
C GLY A 52 -8.42 -2.93 8.36
N GLU A 53 -7.57 -2.66 9.36
CA GLU A 53 -7.69 -1.45 10.17
C GLU A 53 -7.07 -0.26 9.42
N LEU A 54 -7.91 0.73 9.12
CA LEU A 54 -7.56 1.91 8.34
C LEU A 54 -7.59 3.16 9.22
N VAL A 55 -6.65 4.06 8.98
CA VAL A 55 -6.56 5.35 9.67
C VAL A 55 -6.57 6.49 8.66
N TYR A 56 -7.32 7.54 8.98
CA TYR A 56 -7.19 8.81 8.28
C TYR A 56 -5.95 9.54 8.79
N PHE A 57 -5.09 9.98 7.87
CA PHE A 57 -3.90 10.77 8.19
C PHE A 57 -3.91 12.06 7.38
N GLN A 58 -3.87 13.20 8.07
CA GLN A 58 -4.13 14.53 7.51
C GLN A 58 -2.85 15.32 7.14
N ASN A 59 -1.65 14.78 7.39
CA ASN A 59 -0.39 15.52 7.31
C ASN A 59 -0.02 15.92 5.85
N ASN A 60 1.25 15.87 5.47
CA ASN A 60 1.71 16.31 4.13
C ASN A 60 0.88 15.76 2.96
N ASN A 61 0.44 14.50 3.05
CA ASN A 61 -0.44 13.86 2.09
C ASN A 61 -1.69 13.36 2.82
N PRO A 62 -2.82 14.07 2.75
CA PRO A 62 -4.07 13.60 3.31
C PRO A 62 -4.49 12.29 2.64
N GLY A 63 -4.89 11.31 3.45
CA GLY A 63 -5.17 9.97 2.92
C GLY A 63 -5.78 9.01 3.93
N ILE A 64 -6.20 7.86 3.42
CA ILE A 64 -6.57 6.68 4.19
C ILE A 64 -5.44 5.68 4.04
N TYR A 65 -4.86 5.27 5.17
CA TYR A 65 -3.69 4.41 5.22
C TYR A 65 -3.99 3.17 6.06
N HIS A 66 -3.33 2.07 5.73
CA HIS A 66 -3.20 0.96 6.65
C HIS A 66 -2.57 1.44 7.97
N TRP A 67 -3.15 1.05 9.11
CA TRP A 67 -2.79 1.57 10.43
C TRP A 67 -1.28 1.49 10.71
N ALA A 68 -0.63 0.40 10.30
CA ALA A 68 0.80 0.15 10.58
C ALA A 68 1.72 1.18 9.91
N LEU A 69 1.34 1.70 8.73
CA LEU A 69 2.12 2.72 8.03
C LEU A 69 2.28 3.98 8.89
N ILE A 70 1.26 4.31 9.67
CA ILE A 70 1.22 5.53 10.50
C ILE A 70 1.64 5.25 11.94
N ARG A 71 1.02 4.25 12.59
CA ARG A 71 1.23 4.00 14.02
C ARG A 71 2.56 3.33 14.34
N GLU A 72 3.05 2.46 13.45
CA GLU A 72 4.41 1.89 13.56
C GLU A 72 5.47 2.70 12.82
N ARG A 73 5.08 3.81 12.17
CA ARG A 73 5.97 4.71 11.42
C ARG A 73 6.73 4.03 10.28
N LEU A 74 6.10 3.03 9.65
CA LEU A 74 6.70 2.26 8.56
C LEU A 74 6.62 2.94 7.20
N LEU A 75 5.82 4.01 7.05
CA LEU A 75 5.54 4.62 5.75
C LEU A 75 6.81 5.06 5.01
N ASP A 76 7.64 5.90 5.64
CA ASP A 76 8.82 6.46 4.99
C ASP A 76 9.85 5.35 4.70
N ASP A 77 10.11 4.48 5.67
CA ASP A 77 11.03 3.35 5.53
C ASP A 77 10.62 2.39 4.39
N LEU A 78 9.32 2.13 4.20
CA LEU A 78 8.81 1.30 3.09
C LEU A 78 8.91 1.97 1.73
N LEU A 79 8.85 3.30 1.66
CA LEU A 79 9.08 4.06 0.42
C LEU A 79 10.58 4.13 0.09
N GLU A 80 11.44 4.03 1.11
CA GLU A 80 12.91 3.98 0.99
C GLU A 80 13.46 2.54 0.81
N LEU A 81 12.59 1.54 0.70
CA LEU A 81 12.93 0.12 0.53
C LEU A 81 13.78 -0.46 1.67
N ASP A 82 13.54 0.00 2.90
CA ASP A 82 14.17 -0.59 4.09
C ASP A 82 13.65 -2.02 4.31
N GLU A 83 14.59 -2.97 4.35
CA GLU A 83 14.26 -4.38 4.49
C GLU A 83 13.64 -4.72 5.85
N THR A 84 14.03 -4.02 6.92
CA THR A 84 13.49 -4.30 8.25
C THR A 84 12.03 -3.87 8.34
N ALA A 85 11.71 -2.68 7.81
CA ALA A 85 10.35 -2.19 7.70
C ALA A 85 9.51 -3.07 6.78
N TYR A 86 10.07 -3.53 5.65
CA TYR A 86 9.42 -4.48 4.75
C TYR A 86 9.02 -5.77 5.46
N GLN A 87 9.97 -6.43 6.13
CA GLN A 87 9.69 -7.67 6.87
C GLN A 87 8.68 -7.45 8.00
N ARG A 88 8.74 -6.29 8.68
CA ARG A 88 7.77 -5.93 9.71
C ARG A 88 6.36 -5.78 9.14
N PHE A 89 6.22 -5.04 8.05
CA PHE A 89 4.93 -4.83 7.41
C PHE A 89 4.36 -6.13 6.84
N LEU A 90 5.19 -6.94 6.20
CA LEU A 90 4.81 -8.26 5.69
C LEU A 90 4.28 -9.17 6.80
N ALA A 91 4.94 -9.20 7.97
CA ALA A 91 4.50 -9.97 9.11
C ALA A 91 3.12 -9.52 9.64
N ILE A 92 2.87 -8.21 9.67
CA ILE A 92 1.56 -7.64 10.07
C ILE A 92 0.48 -8.08 9.08
N LEU A 93 0.71 -7.89 7.78
CA LEU A 93 -0.27 -8.25 6.75
C LEU A 93 -0.59 -9.75 6.74
N LYS A 94 0.41 -10.62 6.97
CA LYS A 94 0.22 -12.07 7.10
C LYS A 94 -0.59 -12.44 8.34
N ALA A 95 -0.36 -11.76 9.47
CA ALA A 95 -1.10 -12.00 10.71
C ALA A 95 -2.57 -11.58 10.59
N GLU A 96 -2.87 -10.55 9.80
CA GLU A 96 -4.23 -10.07 9.54
C GLU A 96 -4.97 -10.88 8.47
N GLY A 97 -4.25 -11.71 7.70
CA GLY A 97 -4.81 -12.41 6.55
C GLY A 97 -5.12 -11.50 5.35
N ASN A 98 -4.51 -10.31 5.32
CA ASN A 98 -4.68 -9.32 4.25
C ASN A 98 -3.90 -9.68 2.97
N ILE A 99 -2.93 -10.59 3.07
CA ILE A 99 -2.15 -11.12 1.94
C ILE A 99 -1.99 -12.64 2.04
N GLU A 100 -1.57 -13.25 0.92
CA GLU A 100 -1.21 -14.67 0.86
C GLU A 100 0.01 -14.97 1.75
N GLN A 101 0.03 -16.14 2.39
CA GLN A 101 1.08 -16.50 3.35
C GLN A 101 2.45 -16.72 2.69
N ASP A 102 2.47 -17.05 1.40
CA ASP A 102 3.65 -17.24 0.55
C ASP A 102 4.08 -15.94 -0.17
N PHE A 103 3.44 -14.80 0.13
CA PHE A 103 3.88 -13.49 -0.36
C PHE A 103 5.31 -13.20 0.15
N CYS A 104 6.22 -12.86 -0.77
CA CYS A 104 7.64 -12.63 -0.55
C CYS A 104 8.07 -11.27 -1.12
#